data_AF-A0A3M2SDI4-F1
#
_entry.id   AF-A0A3M2SDI4-F1
#
_cell.length_a   1.000
_cell.length_b   1.000
_cell.length_c   1.000
_cell.angle_alpha   90.00
_cell.angle_beta   90.00
_cell.angle_gamma   90.00
#
_symmetry.space_group_name_H-M   'P 1'
#
loop_
_entity.id
_entity.type
_entity.pdbx_description
1 polymer ?
#
loop_
_entity_poly.entity_id
_entity_poly.type
_entity_poly.pdbx_seq_one_letter_code
_entity_poly.pdbx_strand_id
1 'polypeptide(L)' 'MSNQELPAFYYHFIPYNMIGDIFLLIEALEYYYGSDGYTLAEERRAVVVMTSQRTPEDIVATLLELKVLDRV' A
#
# COMPACT_ATOMS: atom_id res chain seq x y z
N MET A 1 26.86 -17.89 -14.02
CA MET A 1 25.73 -18.06 -13.10
C MET A 1 25.18 -16.67 -12.84
N SER A 2 23.96 -16.37 -13.29
CA SER A 2 23.35 -15.06 -13.06
C SER A 2 22.93 -15.00 -11.59
N ASN A 3 23.46 -14.03 -10.83
CA ASN A 3 22.94 -13.72 -9.51
C ASN A 3 21.54 -13.13 -9.71
N GLN A 4 20.51 -13.98 -9.69
CA GLN A 4 19.14 -13.50 -9.63
C GLN A 4 18.93 -12.90 -8.23
N GLU A 5 19.01 -11.58 -8.15
CA GLU A 5 18.52 -10.86 -6.98
C GLU A 5 17.05 -11.25 -6.78
N LEU A 6 16.69 -11.69 -5.58
CA LEU A 6 15.31 -11.95 -5.22
C LEU A 6 14.50 -10.66 -5.45
N PRO A 7 13.26 -10.75 -5.97
CA PRO A 7 12.43 -9.57 -6.14
C PRO A 7 12.27 -8.88 -4.77
N ALA A 8 12.74 -7.65 -4.68
CA ALA A 8 12.55 -6.82 -3.50
C ALA A 8 11.06 -6.43 -3.45
N PHE A 9 10.38 -6.85 -2.38
CA PHE A 9 9.03 -6.42 -2.09
C PHE A 9 9.05 -5.29 -1.05
N TYR A 10 8.20 -4.29 -1.28
CA TYR A 10 7.90 -3.22 -0.34
C TYR A 10 6.59 -3.53 0.38
N TYR A 11 6.53 -3.14 1.65
CA TYR A 11 5.41 -3.42 2.55
C TYR A 11 4.98 -2.12 3.23
N HIS A 12 3.68 -1.83 3.18
CA HIS A 12 3.09 -0.68 3.86
C HIS A 12 1.98 -1.14 4.78
N PHE A 13 2.09 -0.81 6.05
CA PHE A 13 1.12 -1.19 7.07
C PHE A 13 0.18 -0.01 7.31
N ILE A 14 -1.11 -0.22 7.01
CA ILE A 14 -2.17 0.77 7.20
C ILE A 14 -3.11 0.27 8.30
N PRO A 15 -3.02 0.82 9.52
CA PRO A 15 -3.93 0.51 10.61
C PRO A 15 -5.41 0.68 10.21
N TYR A 16 -6.29 -0.23 10.63
CA TYR A 16 -7.72 -0.16 10.28
C TYR A 16 -8.40 1.13 10.76
N ASN A 17 -7.95 1.70 11.87
CA ASN A 17 -8.49 2.96 12.40
C ASN A 17 -8.12 4.18 11.55
N MET A 18 -7.21 4.05 10.58
CA MET A 18 -6.91 5.07 9.58
C MET A 18 -7.71 4.89 8.29
N ILE A 19 -8.43 3.78 8.13
CA ILE A 19 -9.18 3.47 6.90
C ILE A 19 -10.65 3.86 7.14
N GLY A 20 -11.03 5.06 6.69
CA GLY A 20 -12.43 5.51 6.73
C GLY A 20 -13.29 4.82 5.67
N ASP A 21 -12.72 4.58 4.47
CA ASP A 21 -13.38 3.89 3.36
C ASP A 21 -12.38 2.95 2.65
N ILE A 22 -12.66 1.65 2.69
CA ILE A 22 -11.81 0.63 2.07
C ILE A 22 -11.85 0.68 0.54
N PHE A 23 -12.97 1.10 -0.07
CA PHE A 23 -13.06 1.21 -1.53
C PHE A 23 -12.22 2.38 -2.04
N LEU A 24 -12.24 3.51 -1.33
CA LEU A 24 -11.39 4.66 -1.65
C LEU A 24 -9.89 4.32 -1.52
N LEU A 25 -9.52 3.51 -0.52
CA LEU A 25 -8.16 3.00 -0.40
C LEU A 25 -7.78 2.13 -1.61
N ILE A 26 -8.64 1.19 -2.01
CA ILE A 26 -8.41 0.32 -3.18
C ILE A 26 -8.25 1.14 -4.45
N GLU A 27 -9.15 2.10 -4.72
CA GLU A 27 -9.06 2.98 -5.89
C GLU A 27 -7.75 3.78 -5.92
N ALA A 28 -7.33 4.32 -4.77
CA ALA A 28 -6.07 5.04 -4.69
C ALA A 28 -4.86 4.12 -4.96
N LEU A 29 -4.86 2.91 -4.40
CA LEU A 29 -3.79 1.93 -4.65
C LEU A 29 -3.75 1.48 -6.11
N GLU A 30 -4.91 1.26 -6.74
CA GLU A 30 -5.00 0.97 -8.17
C GLU A 30 -4.48 2.12 -9.03
N TYR A 31 -4.75 3.37 -8.66
CA TYR A 31 -4.21 4.53 -9.35
C TYR A 31 -2.68 4.58 -9.32
N TYR A 32 -2.06 4.25 -8.18
CA TYR A 32 -0.61 4.31 -8.01
C TYR A 32 0.15 3.10 -8.56
N TYR A 33 -0.39 1.90 -8.33
CA TYR A 33 0.30 0.65 -8.64
C TYR A 33 -0.23 -0.01 -9.92
N GLY A 34 -1.44 0.33 -10.35
CA GLY A 34 -2.21 -0.48 -11.31
C GLY A 34 -2.83 -1.70 -10.62
N SER A 35 -3.86 -2.28 -11.26
CA SER A 35 -4.66 -3.37 -10.68
C SER A 35 -3.83 -4.61 -10.29
N ASP A 36 -2.73 -4.89 -10.99
CA ASP A 36 -1.84 -6.03 -10.71
C ASP A 36 -0.54 -5.63 -9.98
N GLY A 37 -0.39 -4.35 -9.64
CA GLY A 37 0.85 -3.81 -9.06
C GLY A 37 0.97 -3.94 -7.55
N TYR A 38 -0.07 -4.40 -6.87
CA TYR A 38 -0.08 -4.57 -5.43
C TYR A 38 -0.92 -5.78 -5.00
N THR A 39 -0.73 -6.20 -3.76
CA THR A 39 -1.56 -7.19 -3.08
C THR A 39 -1.92 -6.67 -1.71
N LEU A 40 -3.18 -6.85 -1.30
CA LEU A 40 -3.64 -6.57 0.05
C LEU A 40 -3.64 -7.85 0.86
N ALA A 41 -3.05 -7.80 2.04
CA ALA A 41 -3.19 -8.82 3.07
C ALA A 41 -3.79 -8.20 4.33
N GLU A 42 -4.58 -8.98 5.06
CA GLU A 42 -5.09 -8.58 6.37
C GLU A 42 -4.19 -9.11 7.47
N GLU A 43 -3.71 -8.23 8.33
CA GLU A 43 -3.00 -8.53 9.57
C GLU A 43 -3.86 -8.01 10.73
N ARG A 44 -3.83 -8.65 11.90
CA ARG A 44 -4.74 -8.45 13.07
C ARG A 44 -5.36 -7.06 13.28
N ARG A 45 -4.65 -5.96 12.99
CA ARG A 45 -5.12 -4.56 13.15
C ARG A 45 -4.78 -3.64 11.96
N ALA A 46 -4.37 -4.18 10.82
CA ALA A 46 -3.92 -3.40 9.68
C ALA A 46 -4.18 -4.10 8.35
N VAL A 47 -4.36 -3.32 7.29
CA VAL A 47 -4.18 -3.75 5.92
C VAL A 47 -2.70 -3.61 5.58
N VAL A 48 -2.10 -4.68 5.05
CA VAL A 48 -0.73 -4.71 4.55
C VAL A 48 -0.76 -4.63 3.04
N VAL A 49 -0.20 -3.55 2.49
CA VAL A 49 -0.01 -3.39 1.05
C VAL A 49 1.37 -3.94 0.69
N MET A 50 1.39 -4.97 -0.15
CA MET A 50 2.62 -5.57 -0.69
C MET A 50 2.77 -5.16 -2.15
N THR A 51 3.95 -4.72 -2.57
CA THR A 51 4.22 -4.33 -3.97
C THR A 51 5.67 -4.56 -4.36
N SER A 52 5.93 -4.83 -5.64
CA SER A 52 7.28 -4.87 -6.21
C SER A 52 7.73 -3.53 -6.79
N GLN A 53 6.83 -2.55 -6.85
CA GLN A 53 7.09 -1.24 -7.45
C GLN A 53 7.64 -0.28 -6.39
N ARG A 54 8.69 0.46 -6.77
CA ARG A 54 9.25 1.52 -5.92
C ARG A 54 8.42 2.79 -6.12
N THR A 55 7.42 2.98 -5.26
CA THR A 55 6.54 4.16 -5.19
C THR A 55 7.19 5.33 -4.43
N PRO A 56 6.53 6.50 -4.31
CA PRO A 56 7.02 7.59 -3.46
C PRO A 56 7.45 7.05 -2.10
N GLU A 57 8.50 7.63 -1.52
CA GLU A 57 9.18 7.13 -0.32
C GLU A 57 8.23 6.83 0.86
N ASP A 58 7.00 7.39 0.84
CA ASP A 58 5.92 7.00 1.74
C ASP A 58 4.52 7.10 1.08
N ILE A 59 3.97 5.96 0.61
CA ILE A 59 2.59 5.88 0.12
C ILE A 59 1.57 6.21 1.22
N VAL A 60 1.86 5.90 2.49
CA VAL A 60 0.94 6.17 3.60
C VAL A 60 0.83 7.68 3.82
N ALA A 61 1.96 8.39 3.80
CA ALA A 61 1.97 9.86 3.86
C ALA A 61 1.17 10.46 2.70
N THR A 62 1.37 9.96 1.48
CA THR A 62 0.63 10.40 0.29
C THR A 62 -0.88 10.21 0.47
N LEU A 63 -1.32 9.04 0.94
CA LEU A 63 -2.73 8.75 1.14
C LEU A 63 -3.36 9.58 2.28
N LEU A 64 -2.57 9.96 3.30
CA LEU A 64 -2.98 10.91 4.34
C LEU A 64 -3.14 12.34 3.79
N GLU A 65 -2.24 12.80 2.93
CA GLU A 65 -2.32 14.12 2.29
C GLU A 65 -3.54 14.23 1.38
N LEU A 66 -3.85 13.16 0.65
CA LEU A 66 -5.03 13.06 -0.22
C LEU A 66 -6.34 12.80 0.53
N LYS A 67 -6.30 12.64 1.86
CA LYS A 67 -7.46 12.31 2.71
C LYS A 67 -8.15 11.01 2.30
N VAL A 68 -7.39 10.08 1.73
CA VAL A 68 -7.82 8.69 1.54
C VAL A 68 -7.75 7.95 2.88
N LEU A 69 -6.73 8.28 3.68
CA LEU A 69 -6.59 7.82 5.06
C LEU A 69 -6.90 8.95 6.05
N ASP A 70 -7.39 8.54 7.21
CA ASP A 70 -7.62 9.40 8.36
C ASP A 70 -6.39 9.48 9.26
N ARG A 71 -6.21 10.64 9.89
CA ARG A 71 -5.25 10.79 10.99
C ARG A 71 -5.86 10.23 12.27
N VAL A 72 -5.05 9.47 13.02
CA VAL A 72 -5.40 8.88 14.32
C VAL A 72 -4.73 9.61 15.47
#